data_AF-A0A4P6G9Y2-F1
#
_entry.id   AF-A0A4P6G9Y2-F1
#
_cell.length_a   1.000
_cell.length_b   1.000
_cell.length_c   1.000
_cell.angle_alpha   90.00
_cell.angle_beta   90.00
_cell.angle_gamma   90.00
#
_symmetry.space_group_name_H-M   'P 1'
#
loop_
_entity.id
_entity.type
_entity.pdbx_description
1 polymer ?
#
loop_
_entity_poly.entity_id
_entity_poly.type
_entity_poly.pdbx_seq_one_letter_code
_entity_poly.pdbx_strand_id
1 'polypeptide(L)'
;MDLFSTPSPREPTAREARSGDAGLSQWFTPFWVAEELMDRTLSKMGHVSVCEPSCGTGAFLAAVPESYTAFGVEIDPSLVPAAIANSGREVLVGDFRTVDIGDRRPELIIGNPPFEVDVFEGFLDRALDILPEDGCVAMLIPAYFWQTPARVTRWMSKFSIEVNLVPRTLFPGLSKPLTWSAFQKTSARRFSGLLMFAETRDIEAMRPAFREALARPGTWRETVSLALQSLGGQASLKAIYDAIAPERQTSPHWRPKIRQTLQRGGFRALGEGRWALAPAGLAQAA
;
A
#
# COMPACT_ATOMS: atom_id res chain seq x y z
N MET A 1 -3.39 -21.57 45.97
CA MET A 1 -3.11 -21.78 44.53
C MET A 1 -2.08 -20.75 44.14
N ASP A 2 -0.92 -21.21 43.71
CA ASP A 2 0.19 -20.32 43.33
C ASP A 2 0.01 -19.90 41.86
N LEU A 3 -0.31 -18.62 41.66
CA LEU A 3 -0.55 -18.00 40.34
C LEU A 3 0.73 -17.87 39.50
N PHE A 4 1.90 -18.19 40.06
CA PHE A 4 3.21 -18.04 39.42
C PHE A 4 3.99 -19.35 39.28
N SER A 5 3.36 -20.48 39.54
CA SER A 5 3.93 -21.78 39.19
C SER A 5 3.93 -21.93 37.66
N THR A 6 5.10 -21.83 37.02
CA THR A 6 5.27 -22.06 35.58
C THR A 6 4.76 -23.46 35.23
N PRO A 7 3.70 -23.60 34.42
CA PRO A 7 3.30 -24.92 33.94
C PRO A 7 4.43 -25.49 33.09
N SER A 8 4.76 -26.77 33.28
CA SER A 8 5.60 -27.50 32.32
C SER A 8 4.99 -27.35 30.92
N PRO A 9 5.78 -27.16 29.85
CA PRO A 9 5.23 -26.94 28.51
C PRO A 9 4.25 -28.06 28.17
N ARG A 10 2.97 -27.72 28.11
CA ARG A 10 1.92 -28.66 27.72
C ARG A 10 2.13 -28.92 26.23
N GLU A 11 2.30 -30.18 25.83
CA GLU A 11 2.28 -30.53 24.41
C GLU A 11 0.96 -29.99 23.83
N PRO A 12 1.02 -29.20 22.73
CA PRO A 12 -0.18 -28.63 22.14
C PRO A 12 -1.13 -29.76 21.78
N THR A 13 -2.37 -29.65 22.23
CA THR A 13 -3.40 -30.63 21.87
C THR A 13 -3.67 -30.51 20.37
N ALA A 14 -4.08 -31.59 19.71
CA ALA A 14 -4.42 -31.60 18.28
C ALA A 14 -5.49 -30.55 17.87
N ARG A 15 -6.15 -29.93 18.85
CA ARG A 15 -7.11 -28.83 18.66
C ARG A 15 -6.46 -27.45 18.58
N GLU A 16 -5.24 -27.30 19.08
CA GLU A 16 -4.41 -26.07 19.06
C GLU A 16 -3.41 -26.06 17.90
N ALA A 17 -3.16 -27.22 17.29
CA ALA A 17 -2.39 -27.37 16.07
C ALA A 17 -3.26 -27.08 14.83
N ARG A 18 -3.67 -25.83 14.62
CA ARG A 18 -4.10 -25.41 13.28
C ARG A 18 -2.85 -25.17 12.43
N SER A 19 -2.22 -26.26 12.00
CA SER A 19 -1.35 -26.22 10.83
C SER A 19 -2.25 -26.01 9.62
N GLY A 20 -2.25 -24.80 9.06
CA GLY A 20 -2.70 -24.63 7.68
C GLY A 20 -1.85 -25.52 6.79
N ASP A 21 -2.49 -26.16 5.81
CA ASP A 21 -1.77 -26.94 4.82
C ASP A 21 -0.77 -26.01 4.11
N ALA A 22 0.52 -26.36 4.18
CA ALA A 22 1.59 -25.61 3.54
C ALA A 22 1.39 -25.51 2.01
N GLY A 23 0.55 -26.38 1.43
CA GLY A 23 0.14 -26.34 0.04
C GLY A 23 -0.93 -25.30 -0.33
N LEU A 24 -1.63 -24.70 0.64
CA LEU A 24 -2.81 -23.84 0.40
C LEU A 24 -2.63 -22.36 0.78
N SER A 25 -1.43 -21.91 1.17
CA SER A 25 -1.19 -20.51 1.61
C SER A 25 -2.09 -20.02 2.76
N GLN A 26 -2.84 -20.89 3.44
CA GLN A 26 -3.81 -20.51 4.47
C GLN A 26 -3.13 -20.33 5.83
N TRP A 27 -2.90 -19.08 6.23
CA TRP A 27 -2.41 -18.74 7.57
C TRP A 27 -3.56 -18.27 8.44
N PHE A 28 -4.05 -19.11 9.35
CA PHE A 28 -5.10 -18.69 10.28
C PHE A 28 -4.57 -17.63 11.26
N THR A 29 -5.31 -16.53 11.41
CA THR A 29 -4.98 -15.47 12.36
C THR A 29 -5.31 -15.93 13.79
N PRO A 30 -4.38 -15.83 14.75
CA PRO A 30 -4.70 -16.04 16.15
C PRO A 30 -5.77 -15.02 16.61
N PHE A 31 -6.75 -15.48 17.39
CA PHE A 31 -7.90 -14.63 17.80
C PHE A 31 -7.47 -13.35 18.52
N TRP A 32 -6.51 -13.43 19.44
CA TRP A 32 -6.01 -12.24 20.14
C TRP A 32 -5.36 -11.21 19.20
N VAL A 33 -4.73 -11.67 18.11
CA VAL A 33 -4.14 -10.76 17.10
C VAL A 33 -5.26 -10.07 16.33
N ALA A 34 -6.32 -10.81 15.97
CA ALA A 34 -7.48 -10.24 15.30
C ALA A 34 -8.19 -9.21 16.19
N GLU A 35 -8.32 -9.48 17.48
CA GLU A 35 -8.86 -8.57 18.51
C GLU A 35 -8.07 -7.26 18.59
N GLU A 36 -6.75 -7.34 18.78
CA GLU A 36 -5.88 -6.15 18.87
C GLU A 36 -5.92 -5.30 17.58
N LEU A 37 -5.89 -5.94 16.41
CA LEU A 37 -5.93 -5.24 15.13
C LEU A 37 -7.30 -4.62 14.84
N MET A 38 -8.38 -5.29 15.26
CA MET A 38 -9.74 -4.75 15.19
C MET A 38 -9.89 -3.52 16.07
N ASP A 39 -9.51 -3.60 17.35
CA ASP A 39 -9.62 -2.48 18.31
C ASP A 39 -8.81 -1.25 17.84
N ARG A 40 -7.57 -1.48 17.39
CA ARG A 40 -6.73 -0.41 16.82
C ARG A 40 -7.35 0.25 15.58
N THR A 41 -8.16 -0.49 14.82
CA THR A 41 -8.81 0.04 13.62
C THR A 41 -10.10 0.79 13.97
N LEU A 42 -10.95 0.20 14.80
CA LEU A 42 -12.22 0.80 15.22
C LEU A 42 -12.01 2.05 16.08
N SER A 43 -10.97 2.11 16.90
CA SER A 43 -10.62 3.32 17.66
C SER A 43 -10.34 4.56 16.78
N LYS A 44 -9.96 4.35 15.51
CA LYS A 44 -9.78 5.43 14.53
C LYS A 44 -11.05 5.77 13.75
N MET A 45 -11.98 4.82 13.60
CA MET A 45 -13.15 4.94 12.71
C MET A 45 -14.47 5.19 13.45
N GLY A 46 -14.58 4.77 14.70
CA GLY A 46 -15.85 4.77 15.44
C GLY A 46 -16.78 3.62 15.02
N HIS A 47 -18.10 3.83 15.17
CA HIS A 47 -19.12 2.82 14.85
C HIS A 47 -19.34 2.72 13.35
N VAL A 48 -19.09 1.54 12.78
CA VAL A 48 -19.12 1.29 11.32
C VAL A 48 -19.61 -0.12 11.01
N SER A 49 -20.15 -0.34 9.79
CA SER A 49 -20.44 -1.69 9.31
C SER A 49 -19.17 -2.40 8.82
N VAL A 50 -18.96 -3.66 9.26
CA VAL A 50 -17.73 -4.44 9.02
C VAL A 50 -17.96 -5.61 8.06
N CYS A 51 -16.98 -5.87 7.19
CA CYS A 51 -16.90 -7.05 6.34
C CYS A 51 -15.54 -7.74 6.49
N GLU A 52 -15.52 -9.06 6.72
CA GLU A 52 -14.29 -9.88 6.61
C GLU A 52 -14.34 -10.69 5.29
N PRO A 53 -13.53 -10.36 4.26
CA PRO A 53 -13.71 -10.86 2.89
C PRO A 53 -13.18 -12.28 2.65
N SER A 54 -12.48 -12.86 3.61
CA SER A 54 -11.92 -14.22 3.56
C SER A 54 -11.79 -14.76 4.98
N CYS A 55 -12.94 -14.98 5.62
CA CYS A 55 -13.01 -15.03 7.08
C CYS A 55 -12.44 -16.31 7.71
N GLY A 56 -12.18 -17.35 6.92
CA GLY A 56 -11.70 -18.64 7.40
C GLY A 56 -12.60 -19.15 8.52
N THR A 57 -12.04 -19.26 9.73
CA THR A 57 -12.79 -19.72 10.93
C THR A 57 -13.38 -18.59 11.79
N GLY A 58 -13.41 -17.35 11.27
CA GLY A 58 -14.10 -16.20 11.87
C GLY A 58 -13.31 -15.47 12.96
N ALA A 59 -11.98 -15.41 12.87
CA ALA A 59 -11.15 -14.77 13.89
C ALA A 59 -11.40 -13.25 13.99
N PHE A 60 -11.42 -12.52 12.86
CA PHE A 60 -11.76 -11.09 12.90
C PHE A 60 -13.26 -10.87 13.13
N LEU A 61 -14.14 -11.71 12.57
CA LEU A 61 -15.58 -11.63 12.87
C LEU A 61 -15.88 -11.71 14.38
N ALA A 62 -15.22 -12.62 15.10
CA ALA A 62 -15.37 -12.76 16.54
C ALA A 62 -14.84 -11.57 17.34
N ALA A 63 -13.87 -10.84 16.77
CA ALA A 63 -13.33 -9.61 17.36
C ALA A 63 -14.23 -8.38 17.15
N VAL A 64 -15.23 -8.44 16.27
CA VAL A 64 -16.14 -7.31 16.05
C VAL A 64 -17.10 -7.18 17.23
N PRO A 65 -17.18 -6.01 17.90
CA PRO A 65 -18.10 -5.82 19.03
C PRO A 65 -19.56 -6.11 18.64
N GLU A 66 -20.34 -6.72 19.54
CA GLU A 66 -21.72 -7.15 19.25
C GLU A 66 -22.64 -6.02 18.77
N SER A 67 -22.38 -4.79 19.21
CA SER A 67 -23.14 -3.59 18.79
C SER A 67 -22.89 -3.16 17.34
N TYR A 68 -21.88 -3.72 16.66
CA TYR A 68 -21.54 -3.41 15.27
C TYR A 68 -22.19 -4.41 14.34
N THR A 69 -22.62 -3.95 13.16
CA THR A 69 -23.06 -4.84 12.09
C THR A 69 -21.84 -5.46 11.41
N ALA A 70 -21.83 -6.78 11.25
CA ALA A 70 -20.71 -7.49 10.64
C ALA A 70 -21.17 -8.73 9.87
N PHE A 71 -20.47 -9.02 8.77
CA PHE A 71 -20.62 -10.27 8.02
C PHE A 71 -19.27 -10.73 7.46
N GLY A 72 -19.15 -12.03 7.21
CA GLY A 72 -18.00 -12.65 6.56
C GLY A 72 -18.29 -13.11 5.15
N VAL A 73 -17.23 -13.31 4.37
CA VAL A 73 -17.24 -14.07 3.12
C VAL A 73 -16.14 -15.12 3.21
N GLU A 74 -16.44 -16.34 2.80
CA GLU A 74 -15.46 -17.42 2.72
C GLU A 74 -15.70 -18.26 1.46
N ILE A 75 -14.62 -18.56 0.74
CA ILE A 75 -14.67 -19.34 -0.50
C ILE A 75 -14.77 -20.84 -0.22
N ASP A 76 -14.19 -21.31 0.91
CA ASP A 76 -14.28 -22.69 1.35
C ASP A 76 -15.51 -22.92 2.25
N PRO A 77 -16.58 -23.57 1.74
CA PRO A 77 -17.80 -23.81 2.51
C PRO A 77 -17.57 -24.68 3.77
N SER A 78 -16.48 -25.43 3.84
CA SER A 78 -16.19 -26.29 5.01
C SER A 78 -15.82 -25.49 6.26
N LEU A 79 -15.33 -24.26 6.10
CA LEU A 79 -14.94 -23.37 7.21
C LEU A 79 -16.11 -22.55 7.75
N VAL A 80 -17.17 -22.37 6.97
CA VAL A 80 -18.33 -21.52 7.31
C VAL A 80 -19.02 -21.91 8.62
N PRO A 81 -19.31 -23.19 8.91
CA PRO A 81 -19.91 -23.56 10.19
C PRO A 81 -19.05 -23.15 11.40
N ALA A 82 -17.73 -23.26 11.27
CA ALA A 82 -16.81 -22.86 12.33
C ALA A 82 -16.77 -21.34 12.50
N ALA A 83 -16.77 -20.58 11.40
CA ALA A 83 -16.83 -19.11 11.45
C ALA A 83 -18.10 -18.61 12.14
N ILE A 84 -19.26 -19.15 11.78
CA ILE A 84 -20.54 -18.82 12.41
C ILE A 84 -20.52 -19.20 13.90
N ALA A 85 -20.04 -20.40 14.24
CA ALA A 85 -19.99 -20.86 15.63
C ALA A 85 -19.06 -20.01 16.52
N ASN A 86 -17.92 -19.55 15.98
CA ASN A 86 -16.96 -18.75 16.74
C ASN A 86 -17.37 -17.29 16.89
N SER A 87 -18.10 -16.73 15.92
CA SER A 87 -18.37 -15.29 15.85
C SER A 87 -19.83 -14.90 16.09
N GLY A 88 -20.77 -15.83 15.92
CA GLY A 88 -22.21 -15.54 15.89
C GLY A 88 -22.64 -14.67 14.70
N ARG A 89 -21.76 -14.46 13.70
CA ARG A 89 -22.03 -13.59 12.54
C ARG A 89 -22.45 -14.39 11.31
N GLU A 90 -23.15 -13.72 10.41
CA GLU A 90 -23.47 -14.25 9.09
C GLU A 90 -22.19 -14.42 8.26
N VAL A 91 -22.12 -15.53 7.49
CA VAL A 91 -21.02 -15.79 6.56
C VAL A 91 -21.59 -16.23 5.21
N LEU A 92 -21.19 -15.53 4.15
CA LEU A 92 -21.55 -15.84 2.77
C LEU A 92 -20.53 -16.80 2.17
N VAL A 93 -20.99 -17.85 1.51
CA VAL A 93 -20.13 -18.76 0.76
C VAL A 93 -19.88 -18.18 -0.63
N GLY A 94 -18.63 -17.90 -0.98
CA GLY A 94 -18.26 -17.46 -2.32
C GLY A 94 -16.93 -16.71 -2.41
N ASP A 95 -16.59 -16.29 -3.63
CA ASP A 95 -15.45 -15.42 -3.88
C ASP A 95 -15.84 -13.97 -3.59
N PHE A 96 -15.19 -13.32 -2.62
CA PHE A 96 -15.48 -11.92 -2.27
C PHE A 96 -15.44 -10.95 -3.46
N ARG A 97 -14.62 -11.25 -4.48
CA ARG A 97 -14.51 -10.42 -5.68
C ARG A 97 -15.82 -10.35 -6.47
N THR A 98 -16.70 -11.35 -6.33
CA THR A 98 -17.90 -11.51 -7.16
C THR A 98 -19.17 -11.87 -6.41
N VAL A 99 -19.07 -12.28 -5.14
CA VAL A 99 -20.23 -12.68 -4.33
C VAL A 99 -21.25 -11.55 -4.23
N ASP A 100 -22.52 -11.91 -4.30
CA ASP A 100 -23.61 -10.98 -4.06
C ASP A 100 -23.73 -10.70 -2.56
N ILE A 101 -23.47 -9.45 -2.18
CA ILE A 101 -23.57 -8.98 -0.80
C ILE A 101 -24.94 -8.34 -0.51
N GLY A 102 -25.86 -8.31 -1.47
CA GLY A 102 -27.19 -7.71 -1.36
C GLY A 102 -27.13 -6.23 -0.96
N ASP A 103 -27.98 -5.86 0.00
CA ASP A 103 -28.08 -4.48 0.49
C ASP A 103 -27.03 -4.11 1.56
N ARG A 104 -26.10 -5.02 1.87
CA ARG A 104 -25.02 -4.72 2.82
C ARG A 104 -24.14 -3.58 2.28
N ARG A 105 -23.77 -2.65 3.15
CA ARG A 105 -22.91 -1.49 2.83
C ARG A 105 -21.77 -1.44 3.84
N PRO A 106 -20.70 -2.25 3.65
CA PRO A 106 -19.57 -2.20 4.55
C PRO A 106 -18.87 -0.84 4.43
N GLU A 107 -18.42 -0.34 5.57
CA GLU A 107 -17.58 0.86 5.69
C GLU A 107 -16.15 0.48 6.07
N LEU A 108 -15.97 -0.68 6.69
CA LEU A 108 -14.69 -1.30 6.98
C LEU A 108 -14.65 -2.71 6.38
N ILE A 109 -13.64 -2.96 5.54
CA ILE A 109 -13.27 -4.31 5.11
C ILE A 109 -11.96 -4.66 5.82
N ILE A 110 -11.96 -5.70 6.65
CA ILE A 110 -10.82 -6.00 7.53
C ILE A 110 -10.50 -7.49 7.54
N GLY A 111 -9.22 -7.86 7.65
CA GLY A 111 -8.86 -9.27 7.81
C GLY A 111 -7.43 -9.64 7.47
N ASN A 112 -7.25 -10.94 7.24
CA ASN A 112 -6.00 -11.55 6.79
C ASN A 112 -6.28 -12.29 5.46
N PRO A 113 -6.11 -11.64 4.30
CA PRO A 113 -6.43 -12.23 3.02
C PRO A 113 -5.41 -13.32 2.63
N PRO A 114 -5.73 -14.15 1.62
CA PRO A 114 -4.74 -14.98 0.96
C PRO A 114 -3.52 -14.16 0.49
N PHE A 115 -2.31 -14.74 0.56
CA PHE A 115 -1.05 -14.00 0.33
C PHE A 115 -0.69 -13.85 -1.15
N GLU A 116 -1.52 -14.37 -2.04
CA GLU A 116 -1.49 -14.18 -3.48
C GLU A 116 -1.83 -12.72 -3.82
N VAL A 117 -0.89 -12.05 -4.50
CA VAL A 117 -1.02 -10.61 -4.84
C VAL A 117 -2.27 -10.34 -5.67
N ASP A 118 -2.55 -11.18 -6.67
CA ASP A 118 -3.68 -10.98 -7.58
C ASP A 118 -5.03 -11.12 -6.86
N VAL A 119 -5.10 -11.98 -5.84
CA VAL A 119 -6.31 -12.13 -5.00
C VAL A 119 -6.53 -10.86 -4.20
N PHE A 120 -5.48 -10.37 -3.52
CA PHE A 120 -5.59 -9.16 -2.72
C PHE A 120 -5.83 -7.89 -3.56
N GLU A 121 -5.22 -7.77 -4.75
CA GLU A 121 -5.55 -6.68 -5.67
C GLU A 121 -7.02 -6.74 -6.12
N GLY A 122 -7.56 -7.94 -6.33
CA GLY A 122 -8.99 -8.13 -6.59
C GLY A 122 -9.88 -7.69 -5.42
N PHE A 123 -9.44 -7.90 -4.17
CA PHE A 123 -10.15 -7.40 -2.99
C PHE A 123 -10.16 -5.87 -2.95
N LEU A 124 -9.03 -5.22 -3.26
CA LEU A 124 -8.94 -3.77 -3.33
C LEU A 124 -9.77 -3.17 -4.47
N ASP A 125 -9.79 -3.81 -5.64
CA ASP A 125 -10.64 -3.37 -6.75
C ASP A 125 -12.12 -3.50 -6.37
N ARG A 126 -12.55 -4.62 -5.77
CA ARG A 126 -13.92 -4.79 -5.26
C ARG A 126 -14.25 -3.76 -4.18
N ALA A 127 -13.33 -3.49 -3.27
CA ALA A 127 -13.50 -2.50 -2.21
C ALA A 127 -13.77 -1.09 -2.76
N LEU A 128 -13.15 -0.71 -3.89
CA LEU A 128 -13.44 0.58 -4.53
C LEU A 128 -14.89 0.69 -5.00
N ASP A 129 -15.50 -0.41 -5.41
CA ASP A 129 -16.88 -0.42 -5.90
C ASP A 129 -17.89 -0.34 -4.75
N ILE A 130 -17.60 -0.97 -3.61
CA ILE A 130 -18.58 -1.15 -2.52
C ILE A 130 -18.38 -0.23 -1.32
N LEU A 131 -17.17 0.27 -1.07
CA LEU A 131 -16.94 1.19 0.05
C LEU A 131 -17.48 2.59 -0.27
N PRO A 132 -18.10 3.27 0.70
CA PRO A 132 -18.42 4.70 0.57
C PRO A 132 -17.15 5.56 0.59
N GLU A 133 -17.30 6.87 0.37
CA GLU A 133 -16.23 7.82 0.67
C GLU A 133 -15.86 7.72 2.16
N ASP A 134 -14.57 7.83 2.44
CA ASP A 134 -13.91 7.62 3.74
C ASP A 134 -13.97 6.19 4.31
N GLY A 135 -14.58 5.24 3.59
CA GLY A 135 -14.50 3.81 3.89
C GLY A 135 -13.06 3.27 3.83
N CYS A 136 -12.81 2.16 4.53
CA CYS A 136 -11.45 1.65 4.76
C CYS A 136 -11.31 0.16 4.46
N VAL A 137 -10.16 -0.22 3.92
CA VAL A 137 -9.66 -1.60 3.91
C VAL A 137 -8.48 -1.70 4.87
N ALA A 138 -8.51 -2.59 5.85
CA ALA A 138 -7.40 -2.81 6.80
C ALA A 138 -6.98 -4.28 6.82
N MET A 139 -5.79 -4.59 6.32
CA MET A 139 -5.41 -5.98 6.02
C MET A 139 -4.02 -6.33 6.50
N LEU A 140 -3.87 -7.56 6.98
CA LEU A 140 -2.59 -8.17 7.24
C LEU A 140 -2.05 -8.78 5.94
N ILE A 141 -1.08 -8.13 5.30
CA ILE A 141 -0.55 -8.55 4.00
C ILE A 141 0.96 -8.72 4.01
N PRO A 142 1.52 -9.54 3.10
CA PRO A 142 2.96 -9.67 2.97
C PRO A 142 3.63 -8.33 2.58
N ALA A 143 4.76 -8.03 3.22
CA ALA A 143 5.48 -6.78 2.99
C ALA A 143 5.94 -6.60 1.53
N TYR A 144 6.10 -7.70 0.78
CA TYR A 144 6.48 -7.64 -0.64
C TYR A 144 5.39 -7.04 -1.54
N PHE A 145 4.15 -6.92 -1.07
CA PHE A 145 3.11 -6.18 -1.77
C PHE A 145 3.58 -4.74 -2.07
N TRP A 146 4.33 -4.13 -1.14
CA TRP A 146 4.82 -2.76 -1.20
C TRP A 146 6.16 -2.58 -1.94
N GLN A 147 6.65 -3.56 -2.69
CA GLN A 147 8.01 -3.49 -3.26
C GLN A 147 8.16 -2.65 -4.53
N THR A 148 7.15 -2.61 -5.42
CA THR A 148 7.33 -2.05 -6.77
C THR A 148 6.68 -0.67 -6.93
N PRO A 149 7.39 0.33 -7.49
CA PRO A 149 6.82 1.66 -7.78
C PRO A 149 5.52 1.61 -8.57
N ALA A 150 5.45 0.77 -9.60
CA ALA A 150 4.25 0.63 -10.42
C ALA A 150 3.01 0.20 -9.60
N ARG A 151 3.15 -0.81 -8.71
CA ARG A 151 2.03 -1.27 -7.89
C ARG A 151 1.65 -0.25 -6.82
N VAL A 152 2.64 0.24 -6.09
CA VAL A 152 2.40 1.18 -4.99
C VAL A 152 1.74 2.46 -5.51
N THR A 153 2.24 3.03 -6.61
CA THR A 153 1.65 4.24 -7.20
C THR A 153 0.25 4.02 -7.79
N ARG A 154 -0.06 2.83 -8.35
CA ARG A 154 -1.43 2.45 -8.74
C ARG A 154 -2.39 2.61 -7.57
N TRP A 155 -2.06 2.08 -6.40
CA TRP A 155 -2.94 2.16 -5.23
C TRP A 155 -2.92 3.53 -4.55
N MET A 156 -1.78 4.23 -4.53
CA MET A 156 -1.71 5.63 -4.07
C MET A 156 -2.61 6.57 -4.87
N SER A 157 -2.84 6.28 -6.15
CA SER A 157 -3.76 7.08 -6.98
C SER A 157 -5.24 6.90 -6.63
N LYS A 158 -5.56 5.90 -5.80
CA LYS A 158 -6.94 5.51 -5.46
C LYS A 158 -7.23 5.69 -3.97
N PHE A 159 -6.27 5.40 -3.09
CA PHE A 159 -6.44 5.39 -1.63
C PHE A 159 -5.44 6.30 -0.91
N SER A 160 -5.81 6.76 0.28
CA SER A 160 -4.86 7.14 1.34
C SER A 160 -4.31 5.84 1.97
N ILE A 161 -3.01 5.73 2.22
CA ILE A 161 -2.35 4.47 2.59
C ILE A 161 -1.49 4.63 3.84
N GLU A 162 -1.67 3.74 4.81
CA GLU A 162 -0.80 3.58 5.99
C GLU A 162 -0.24 2.16 6.02
N VAL A 163 1.09 2.02 6.13
CA VAL A 163 1.77 0.72 6.20
C VAL A 163 2.55 0.62 7.51
N ASN A 164 2.22 -0.39 8.33
CA ASN A 164 2.92 -0.70 9.58
C ASN A 164 3.50 -2.11 9.52
N LEU A 165 4.76 -2.31 9.94
CA LEU A 165 5.33 -3.66 10.06
C LEU A 165 4.67 -4.41 11.22
N VAL A 166 4.48 -5.73 11.03
CA VAL A 166 3.95 -6.64 12.04
C VAL A 166 4.91 -7.81 12.23
N PRO A 167 5.17 -8.29 13.46
CA PRO A 167 6.03 -9.44 13.67
C PRO A 167 5.50 -10.68 12.93
N ARG A 168 6.30 -11.24 12.02
CA ARG A 168 5.94 -12.49 11.33
C ARG A 168 5.80 -13.68 12.30
N THR A 169 6.42 -13.58 13.47
CA THR A 169 6.40 -14.61 14.53
C THR A 169 5.02 -14.79 15.17
N LEU A 170 4.05 -13.93 14.85
CA LEU A 170 2.64 -14.17 15.15
C LEU A 170 2.10 -15.42 14.44
N PHE A 171 2.77 -15.86 13.36
CA PHE A 171 2.42 -17.02 12.55
C PHE A 171 3.59 -18.03 12.55
N PRO A 172 3.50 -19.12 13.34
CA PRO A 172 4.56 -20.12 13.41
C PRO A 172 4.91 -20.69 12.03
N GLY A 173 6.19 -20.66 11.65
CA GLY A 173 6.65 -21.17 10.35
C GLY A 173 6.59 -20.17 9.19
N LEU A 174 5.97 -18.99 9.37
CA LEU A 174 5.96 -17.96 8.34
C LEU A 174 7.34 -17.31 8.18
N SER A 175 7.90 -17.37 6.97
CA SER A 175 9.23 -16.80 6.66
C SER A 175 9.18 -15.37 6.15
N LYS A 176 8.10 -14.98 5.48
CA LYS A 176 7.97 -13.68 4.82
C LYS A 176 7.55 -12.58 5.81
N PRO A 177 8.10 -11.35 5.73
CA PRO A 177 7.66 -10.25 6.58
C PRO A 177 6.21 -9.83 6.29
N LEU A 178 5.53 -9.33 7.33
CA LEU A 178 4.14 -8.90 7.25
C LEU A 178 3.99 -7.40 7.53
N THR A 179 2.90 -6.86 7.01
CA THR A 179 2.45 -5.50 7.29
C THR A 179 0.97 -5.49 7.64
N TRP A 180 0.60 -4.66 8.60
CA TRP A 180 -0.77 -4.17 8.75
C TRP A 180 -0.92 -2.94 7.87
N SER A 181 -1.75 -3.04 6.85
CA SER A 181 -1.90 -2.01 5.83
C SER A 181 -3.33 -1.51 5.78
N ALA A 182 -3.50 -0.19 5.90
CA ALA A 182 -4.79 0.48 5.76
C ALA A 182 -4.86 1.25 4.44
N PHE A 183 -6.00 1.14 3.75
CA PHE A 183 -6.33 1.80 2.50
C PHE A 183 -7.66 2.53 2.68
N GLN A 184 -7.62 3.84 2.85
CA GLN A 184 -8.83 4.64 3.01
C GLN A 184 -9.24 5.28 1.68
N LYS A 185 -10.48 5.05 1.26
CA LYS A 185 -11.06 5.58 0.02
C LYS A 185 -11.42 7.05 0.27
N THR A 186 -10.49 7.93 -0.04
CA THR A 186 -10.69 9.37 0.18
C THR A 186 -10.01 10.18 -0.91
N SER A 187 -10.59 11.33 -1.24
CA SER A 187 -9.96 12.33 -2.11
C SER A 187 -8.73 12.98 -1.48
N ALA A 188 -8.69 13.10 -0.16
CA ALA A 188 -7.61 13.75 0.61
C ALA A 188 -6.49 12.77 0.97
N ARG A 189 -5.87 12.18 -0.05
CA ARG A 189 -4.93 11.06 0.11
C ARG A 189 -3.67 11.46 0.87
N ARG A 190 -3.31 10.67 1.89
CA ARG A 190 -2.07 10.75 2.66
C ARG A 190 -1.36 9.41 2.60
N PHE A 191 -0.04 9.44 2.77
CA PHE A 191 0.78 8.23 2.68
C PHE A 191 1.72 8.15 3.89
N SER A 192 1.73 7.01 4.57
CA SER A 192 2.62 6.72 5.71
C SER A 192 3.24 5.33 5.55
N GLY A 193 4.53 5.21 5.89
CA GLY A 193 5.30 3.99 5.66
C GLY A 193 5.78 3.79 4.22
N LEU A 194 5.53 4.75 3.32
CA LEU A 194 5.90 4.73 1.91
C LEU A 194 6.73 5.97 1.56
N LEU A 195 7.91 5.78 0.98
CA LEU A 195 8.81 6.87 0.58
C LEU A 195 9.40 6.58 -0.81
N MET A 196 9.62 7.62 -1.61
CA MET A 196 10.25 7.57 -2.94
C MET A 196 9.49 6.81 -4.04
N PHE A 197 8.31 6.23 -3.81
CA PHE A 197 7.62 5.46 -4.84
C PHE A 197 7.12 6.33 -6.00
N ALA A 198 6.56 7.50 -5.72
CA ALA A 198 6.08 8.42 -6.75
C ALA A 198 7.26 9.00 -7.55
N GLU A 199 8.32 9.43 -6.86
CA GLU A 199 9.53 9.97 -7.48
C GLU A 199 10.26 8.93 -8.34
N THR A 200 10.37 7.70 -7.85
CA THR A 200 10.97 6.60 -8.61
C THR A 200 10.14 6.33 -9.86
N ARG A 201 8.80 6.36 -9.75
CA ARG A 201 7.93 6.14 -10.90
C ARG A 201 8.03 7.26 -11.94
N ASP A 202 8.15 8.50 -11.50
CA ASP A 202 8.39 9.65 -12.39
C ASP A 202 9.70 9.47 -13.17
N ILE A 203 10.78 9.02 -12.51
CA ILE A 203 12.09 8.75 -13.12
C ILE A 203 12.03 7.57 -14.10
N GLU A 204 11.33 6.49 -13.74
CA GLU A 204 11.09 5.34 -14.62
C GLU A 204 10.30 5.70 -15.88
N ALA A 205 9.54 6.78 -15.87
CA ALA A 205 8.82 7.28 -17.04
C ALA A 205 9.65 8.27 -17.89
N MET A 206 10.84 8.69 -17.43
CA MET A 206 11.73 9.57 -18.21
C MET A 206 12.40 8.82 -19.37
N ARG A 207 12.76 9.56 -20.43
CA ARG A 207 13.51 8.99 -21.55
C ARG A 207 14.85 8.41 -21.06
N PRO A 208 15.35 7.31 -21.67
CA PRO A 208 16.51 6.57 -21.16
C PRO A 208 17.75 7.41 -20.85
N ALA A 209 18.10 8.35 -21.74
CA ALA A 209 19.28 9.20 -21.56
C ALA A 209 19.24 10.08 -20.29
N PHE A 210 18.06 10.58 -19.91
CA PHE A 210 17.90 11.38 -18.69
C PHE A 210 17.84 10.52 -17.43
N ARG A 211 17.25 9.33 -17.52
CA ARG A 211 17.30 8.35 -16.43
C ARG A 211 18.73 7.95 -16.11
N GLU A 212 19.54 7.70 -17.14
CA GLU A 212 20.96 7.38 -16.99
C GLU A 212 21.74 8.54 -16.38
N ALA A 213 21.46 9.78 -16.80
CA ALA A 213 22.06 10.97 -16.19
C ALA A 213 21.70 11.12 -14.70
N LEU A 214 20.46 10.83 -14.32
CA LEU A 214 20.02 10.85 -12.92
C LEU A 214 20.62 9.72 -12.05
N ALA A 215 21.24 8.70 -12.65
CA ALA A 215 21.91 7.63 -11.92
C ALA A 215 23.39 7.95 -11.59
N ARG A 216 23.93 9.08 -12.05
CA ARG A 216 25.34 9.50 -11.86
C ARG A 216 25.48 10.63 -10.83
N PRO A 217 26.65 10.80 -10.18
CA PRO A 217 26.89 11.93 -9.26
C PRO A 217 26.64 13.29 -9.94
N GLY A 218 25.93 14.23 -9.28
CA GLY A 218 25.55 15.52 -9.90
C GLY A 218 24.23 15.48 -10.71
N THR A 219 23.57 14.33 -10.75
CA THR A 219 22.19 13.99 -11.17
C THR A 219 21.41 15.06 -11.93
N TRP A 220 20.86 16.06 -11.23
CA TRP A 220 19.95 17.03 -11.83
C TRP A 220 20.66 18.05 -12.72
N ARG A 221 21.88 18.46 -12.37
CA ARG A 221 22.65 19.42 -13.18
C ARG A 221 23.01 18.81 -14.52
N GLU A 222 23.47 17.57 -14.53
CA GLU A 222 23.78 16.85 -15.77
C GLU A 222 22.52 16.63 -16.61
N THR A 223 21.41 16.24 -15.99
CA THR A 223 20.11 16.07 -16.65
C THR A 223 19.64 17.36 -17.33
N VAL A 224 19.71 18.50 -16.64
CA VAL A 224 19.32 19.81 -17.19
C VAL A 224 20.28 20.27 -18.28
N SER A 225 21.59 20.04 -18.11
CA SER A 225 22.59 20.32 -19.15
C SER A 225 22.33 19.51 -20.42
N LEU A 226 22.08 18.21 -20.28
CA LEU A 226 21.77 17.32 -21.40
C LEU A 226 20.49 17.78 -22.13
N ALA A 227 19.47 18.22 -21.38
CA ALA A 227 18.23 18.72 -21.95
C ALA A 227 18.45 20.03 -22.72
N LEU A 228 19.25 20.96 -22.18
CA LEU A 228 19.59 22.19 -22.90
C LEU A 228 20.44 21.91 -24.14
N GLN A 229 21.42 20.99 -24.05
CA GLN A 229 22.26 20.60 -25.19
C GLN A 229 21.43 20.01 -26.33
N SER A 230 20.49 19.10 -26.03
CA SER A 230 19.63 18.50 -27.05
C SER A 230 18.66 19.50 -27.69
N LEU A 231 18.41 20.64 -27.03
CA LEU A 231 17.59 21.76 -27.52
C LEU A 231 18.43 22.90 -28.14
N GLY A 232 19.71 22.68 -28.43
CA GLY A 232 20.57 23.68 -29.10
C GLY A 232 21.21 24.70 -28.15
N GLY A 233 21.33 24.38 -26.86
CA GLY A 233 22.04 25.16 -25.85
C GLY A 233 21.21 26.22 -25.12
N GLN A 234 20.00 26.52 -25.61
CA GLN A 234 19.05 27.46 -25.02
C GLN A 234 17.61 26.99 -25.20
N ALA A 235 16.80 27.01 -24.15
CA ALA A 235 15.41 26.61 -24.22
C ALA A 235 14.50 27.35 -23.22
N SER A 236 13.20 27.32 -23.46
CA SER A 236 12.21 27.72 -22.45
C SER A 236 12.09 26.63 -21.37
N LEU A 237 11.67 27.01 -20.16
CA LEU A 237 11.45 26.06 -19.07
C LEU A 237 10.47 24.94 -19.47
N LYS A 238 9.43 25.27 -20.27
CA LYS A 238 8.50 24.29 -20.82
C LYS A 238 9.20 23.30 -21.77
N ALA A 239 10.03 23.78 -22.68
CA ALA A 239 10.76 22.91 -23.61
C ALA A 239 11.74 21.98 -22.88
N ILE A 240 12.37 22.44 -21.79
CA ILE A 240 13.22 21.60 -20.92
C ILE A 240 12.38 20.49 -20.27
N TYR A 241 11.18 20.80 -19.77
CA TYR A 241 10.27 19.79 -19.22
C TYR A 241 9.88 18.75 -20.27
N ASP A 242 9.44 19.20 -21.43
CA ASP A 242 8.99 18.33 -22.53
C ASP A 242 10.15 17.47 -23.09
N ALA A 243 11.39 17.95 -23.00
CA ALA A 243 12.59 17.20 -23.37
C ALA A 243 12.94 16.09 -22.38
N ILE A 244 12.69 16.26 -21.08
CA ILE A 244 13.01 15.24 -20.06
C ILE A 244 11.91 14.18 -19.97
N ALA A 245 10.66 14.63 -19.93
CA ALA A 245 9.48 13.77 -19.88
C ALA A 245 8.45 14.28 -20.91
N PRO A 246 8.34 13.61 -22.08
CA PRO A 246 7.42 14.06 -23.13
C PRO A 246 5.95 13.88 -22.77
N GLU A 247 5.66 12.94 -21.88
CA GLU A 247 4.29 12.68 -21.43
C GLU A 247 3.91 13.65 -20.31
N ARG A 248 2.68 14.14 -20.39
CA ARG A 248 2.09 15.01 -19.37
C ARG A 248 1.75 14.15 -18.15
N GLN A 249 2.74 13.91 -17.30
CA GLN A 249 2.58 13.14 -16.07
C GLN A 249 1.63 13.85 -15.09
N THR A 250 0.81 13.07 -14.40
CA THR A 250 -0.16 13.54 -13.39
C THR A 250 0.51 14.06 -12.12
N SER A 251 1.76 13.65 -11.82
CA SER A 251 2.55 14.22 -10.72
C SER A 251 3.89 14.79 -11.21
N PRO A 252 4.22 16.07 -10.94
CA PRO A 252 5.46 16.69 -11.42
C PRO A 252 6.50 16.87 -10.30
N HIS A 253 6.81 15.85 -9.49
CA HIS A 253 7.73 15.98 -8.33
C HIS A 253 9.14 16.46 -8.73
N TRP A 254 9.55 16.19 -9.96
CA TRP A 254 10.86 16.56 -10.51
C TRP A 254 10.94 18.00 -11.05
N ARG A 255 9.82 18.63 -11.44
CA ARG A 255 9.85 20.00 -12.01
C ARG A 255 10.40 21.06 -11.05
N PRO A 256 10.06 21.03 -9.74
CA PRO A 256 10.72 21.88 -8.74
C PRO A 256 12.24 21.65 -8.67
N LYS A 257 12.71 20.41 -8.79
CA LYS A 257 14.15 20.09 -8.78
C LYS A 257 14.88 20.75 -9.95
N ILE A 258 14.29 20.70 -11.15
CA ILE A 258 14.84 21.42 -12.31
C ILE A 258 14.94 22.92 -12.06
N ARG A 259 13.87 23.55 -11.54
CA ARG A 259 13.90 25.00 -11.25
C ARG A 259 14.99 25.33 -10.24
N GLN A 260 15.09 24.56 -9.17
CA GLN A 260 16.13 24.71 -8.16
C GLN A 260 17.54 24.53 -8.76
N THR A 261 17.73 23.54 -9.63
CA THR A 261 19.01 23.29 -10.30
C THR A 261 19.41 24.42 -11.22
N LEU A 262 18.47 24.93 -12.03
CA LEU A 262 18.71 26.09 -12.91
C LEU A 262 19.17 27.33 -12.12
N GLN A 263 18.71 27.48 -10.88
CA GLN A 263 19.07 28.59 -10.00
C GLN A 263 20.40 28.41 -9.24
N ARG A 264 20.91 27.18 -9.10
CA ARG A 264 22.08 26.85 -8.25
C ARG A 264 23.45 26.99 -8.94
N GLY A 265 23.50 27.40 -10.21
CA GLY A 265 24.74 27.66 -10.95
C GLY A 265 24.95 26.73 -12.14
N GLY A 266 25.79 27.16 -13.10
CA GLY A 266 26.05 26.45 -14.37
C GLY A 266 25.06 26.76 -15.51
N PHE A 267 24.06 27.61 -15.24
CA PHE A 267 23.03 28.03 -16.20
C PHE A 267 22.82 29.54 -16.14
N ARG A 268 22.38 30.13 -17.24
CA ARG A 268 22.06 31.57 -17.35
C ARG A 268 20.59 31.78 -17.64
N ALA A 269 19.93 32.60 -16.84
CA ALA A 269 18.58 33.09 -17.13
C ALA A 269 18.64 34.16 -18.22
N LEU A 270 17.78 34.05 -19.23
CA LEU A 270 17.72 34.98 -20.37
C LEU A 270 16.52 35.91 -20.33
N GLY A 271 15.71 35.84 -19.28
CA GLY A 271 14.38 36.46 -19.21
C GLY A 271 13.28 35.54 -19.70
N GLU A 272 12.03 35.88 -19.35
CA GLU A 272 10.80 35.21 -19.86
C GLU A 272 10.77 33.68 -19.67
N GLY A 273 11.39 33.17 -18.61
CA GLY A 273 11.46 31.73 -18.33
C GLY A 273 12.37 30.94 -19.28
N ARG A 274 13.30 31.61 -19.98
CA ARG A 274 14.30 30.98 -20.85
C ARG A 274 15.64 30.83 -20.15
N TRP A 275 16.32 29.74 -20.46
CA TRP A 275 17.58 29.34 -19.85
C TRP A 275 18.58 28.88 -20.90
N ALA A 276 19.87 29.09 -20.63
CA ALA A 276 20.97 28.59 -21.45
C ALA A 276 22.08 28.00 -20.59
N LEU A 277 22.96 27.21 -21.20
CA LEU A 277 24.21 26.79 -20.58
C LEU A 277 25.07 28.01 -20.26
N ALA A 278 25.71 28.03 -19.08
CA ALA A 278 26.72 29.04 -18.80
C ALA A 278 27.97 28.78 -19.68
N PRO A 279 28.65 29.83 -20.19
CA PRO A 279 29.93 29.66 -20.88
C PRO A 279 30.95 28.96 -19.97
N ALA A 280 31.78 28.09 -20.56
CA ALA A 280 32.86 27.44 -19.84
C ALA A 280 33.81 28.51 -19.26
N GLY A 281 33.77 28.73 -17.94
CA GLY A 281 34.58 29.74 -17.26
C GLY A 281 33.98 30.35 -15.98
N LEU A 282 32.67 30.21 -15.75
CA LEU A 282 31.98 30.78 -14.57
C LEU A 282 31.72 29.79 -13.42
N ALA A 283 32.26 28.57 -13.48
CA ALA A 283 31.95 27.51 -12.52
C ALA A 283 32.77 27.55 -11.20
N GLN A 284 33.51 28.62 -10.91
CA GLN A 284 34.37 28.71 -9.70
C GLN A 284 34.04 29.87 -8.74
N ALA A 285 32.88 30.52 -8.86
CA ALA A 285 32.49 31.54 -7.89
C ALA A 285 31.01 31.43 -7.50
N ALA A 286 30.71 30.51 -6.59
CA ALA A 286 29.63 30.58 -5.59
C ALA A 286 29.65 29.31 -4.72
#